data_AF-G9L0C1-F1
#
_entry.id   AF-G9L0C1-F1
#
_cell.length_a   1.000
_cell.length_b   1.000
_cell.length_c   1.000
_cell.angle_alpha   90.00
_cell.angle_beta   90.00
_cell.angle_gamma   90.00
#
_symmetry.space_group_name_H-M   'P 1'
#
loop_
_entity.id
_entity.type
_entity.pdbx_description
1 polymer ?
#
loop_
_entity_poly.entity_id
_entity_poly.type
_entity_poly.pdbx_seq_one_letter_code
_entity_poly.pdbx_strand_id
1 'polypeptide(L)' 'THPEQFDLWYTLDRPPVGWKYSSGYITANMIKEHLPPPGQSTLILVCGPLPLIQTAAHPNLEKLGYTKDMIFT' A
#
# COMPACT_ATOMS: atom_id res chain seq x y z
N THR A 1 11.76 -16.08 -12.28
CA THR A 1 10.87 -14.94 -11.94
C THR A 1 9.50 -15.50 -11.65
N HIS A 2 8.75 -14.92 -10.70
CA HIS A 2 7.44 -15.45 -10.26
C HIS A 2 6.33 -14.41 -10.48
N PRO A 3 5.99 -14.06 -11.73
CA PRO A 3 5.07 -12.96 -12.03
C PRO A 3 3.64 -13.21 -11.53
N GLU A 4 3.21 -14.47 -11.37
CA GLU A 4 1.88 -14.79 -10.82
C GLU A 4 1.81 -14.74 -9.29
N GLN A 5 2.95 -14.57 -8.61
CA GLN A 5 3.06 -14.61 -7.15
C GLN A 5 3.61 -13.30 -6.56
N PHE A 6 4.06 -12.38 -7.42
CA PHE A 6 4.74 -11.17 -6.99
C PHE A 6 4.43 -10.00 -7.91
N ASP A 7 3.70 -9.03 -7.37
CA ASP A 7 3.45 -7.73 -7.97
C ASP A 7 4.30 -6.65 -7.29
N LEU A 8 4.80 -5.70 -8.07
CA LEU A 8 5.66 -4.62 -7.60
C LEU A 8 5.18 -3.27 -8.11
N TRP A 9 4.99 -2.35 -7.18
CA TRP A 9 4.60 -0.99 -7.50
C TRP A 9 5.35 0.03 -6.64
N TYR A 10 5.67 1.18 -7.22
CA TYR A 10 6.43 2.23 -6.57
C TYR A 10 5.64 3.54 -6.51
N THR A 11 5.97 4.38 -5.53
CA THR A 11 5.56 5.77 -5.54
C THR A 11 6.73 6.65 -5.11
N LEU A 12 6.83 7.84 -5.71
CA LEU A 12 7.81 8.86 -5.34
C LEU A 12 7.07 10.16 -5.03
N ASP A 13 7.46 10.85 -3.97
CA ASP A 13 6.85 12.13 -3.62
C ASP A 13 7.10 13.20 -4.71
N ARG A 14 8.28 13.15 -5.33
CA ARG A 14 8.68 14.03 -6.44
C ARG A 14 9.34 13.21 -7.55
N PRO A 15 8.55 12.60 -8.45
CA PRO A 15 9.10 11.75 -9.49
C PRO A 15 9.78 12.57 -10.61
N PRO A 16 10.78 11.99 -11.29
CA PRO A 16 11.35 12.58 -12.50
C PRO A 16 10.39 12.48 -13.70
N VAL A 17 10.68 13.24 -14.76
CA VAL A 17 9.95 13.13 -16.03
C VAL A 17 10.08 11.71 -16.58
N GLY A 18 8.96 11.14 -17.05
CA GLY A 18 8.91 9.79 -17.60
C GLY A 18 8.80 8.67 -16.56
N TRP A 19 8.57 9.00 -15.28
CA TRP A 19 8.25 8.02 -14.25
C TRP A 19 6.95 7.28 -14.57
N LYS A 20 6.98 5.95 -14.42
CA LYS A 20 5.91 5.04 -14.89
C LYS A 20 4.95 4.60 -13.79
N TYR A 21 5.25 4.90 -12.53
CA TYR A 21 4.47 4.47 -11.38
C TYR A 21 3.77 5.67 -10.72
N SER A 22 3.21 5.46 -9.53
CA SER A 22 2.50 6.49 -8.79
C SER A 22 3.40 7.66 -8.34
N SER A 23 2.75 8.78 -8.05
CA SER A 23 3.37 10.00 -7.52
C SER A 23 2.68 10.41 -6.22
N GLY A 24 3.47 10.93 -5.26
CA GLY A 24 3.00 11.38 -3.95
C GLY A 24 2.99 10.29 -2.88
N TYR A 25 2.41 10.63 -1.73
CA TYR A 25 2.19 9.70 -0.61
C TYR A 25 1.19 8.60 -0.95
N ILE A 26 1.20 7.53 -0.14
CA ILE A 26 0.27 6.40 -0.28
C ILE A 26 -1.17 6.88 -0.13
N THR A 27 -2.03 6.51 -1.08
CA THR A 27 -3.47 6.81 -1.07
C THR A 27 -4.31 5.54 -1.06
N ALA A 28 -5.58 5.63 -0.67
CA ALA A 28 -6.52 4.51 -0.74
C ALA A 28 -6.65 3.92 -2.16
N ASN A 29 -6.57 4.75 -3.22
CA ASN A 29 -6.64 4.23 -4.59
C ASN A 29 -5.42 3.36 -4.92
N MET A 30 -4.22 3.80 -4.54
CA MET A 30 -2.99 3.02 -4.74
C MET A 30 -3.06 1.66 -4.01
N ILE A 31 -3.58 1.64 -2.78
CA ILE A 31 -3.75 0.40 -2.02
C ILE A 31 -4.75 -0.52 -2.72
N LYS A 32 -5.91 0.00 -3.12
CA LYS A 32 -6.96 -0.78 -3.79
C LYS A 32 -6.48 -1.38 -5.12
N GLU A 33 -5.64 -0.66 -5.86
CA GLU A 33 -5.13 -1.08 -7.16
C GLU A 33 -3.96 -2.08 -7.08
N HIS A 34 -3.12 -1.98 -6.04
CA HIS A 34 -1.84 -2.70 -6.01
C HIS A 34 -1.66 -3.65 -4.82
N LEU A 35 -2.58 -3.69 -3.85
CA LEU A 35 -2.55 -4.64 -2.74
C LEU A 35 -3.73 -5.62 -2.82
N PRO A 36 -3.60 -6.82 -2.24
CA PRO A 36 -4.71 -7.77 -2.17
C PRO A 36 -5.91 -7.17 -1.43
N PRO A 37 -7.16 -7.42 -1.86
CA PRO A 37 -8.34 -6.92 -1.18
C PRO A 37 -8.46 -7.49 0.24
N PRO A 38 -9.20 -6.84 1.15
CA PRO A 38 -9.42 -7.35 2.49
C PRO A 38 -10.13 -8.71 2.43
N GLY A 39 -9.68 -9.67 3.24
CA GLY A 39 -10.17 -11.04 3.24
C GLY A 39 -9.50 -11.91 4.29
N GLN A 40 -10.07 -13.09 4.55
CA GLN A 40 -9.63 -13.98 5.65
C GLN A 40 -8.19 -14.48 5.51
N SER A 41 -7.64 -14.49 4.29
CA SER A 41 -6.26 -14.90 3.99
C SER A 41 -5.35 -13.73 3.62
N THR A 42 -5.81 -12.49 3.84
CA THR A 42 -5.02 -11.28 3.54
C THR A 42 -4.26 -10.82 4.77
N LEU A 43 -2.95 -10.65 4.63
CA LEU A 43 -2.09 -10.03 5.62
C LEU A 43 -1.30 -8.89 4.97
N ILE A 44 -1.39 -7.70 5.54
CA ILE A 44 -0.69 -6.50 5.11
C ILE A 44 0.42 -6.21 6.11
N LEU A 45 1.66 -6.22 5.62
CA LEU A 45 2.85 -5.87 6.39
C LEU A 45 3.27 -4.45 6.03
N VAL A 46 3.45 -3.59 7.02
CA VAL A 46 3.80 -2.18 6.81
C VAL A 46 5.06 -1.87 7.62
N CYS A 47 6.06 -1.28 6.97
CA CYS A 47 7.25 -0.80 7.66
C CYS A 47 7.64 0.56 7.08
N GLY A 48 8.07 1.48 7.94
CA GLY A 48 8.52 2.79 7.52
C GLY A 48 8.53 3.82 8.66
N PRO A 49 8.77 5.10 8.32
CA PRO A 49 8.71 6.19 9.28
C PRO A 49 7.32 6.26 9.95
N LEU A 50 7.28 6.63 11.23
CA LEU A 50 6.03 6.74 11.99
C LEU A 50 4.94 7.56 11.28
N PRO A 51 5.25 8.70 10.63
CA PRO A 51 4.26 9.43 9.85
C PRO A 51 3.65 8.60 8.73
N LEU A 52 4.44 7.81 7.99
CA LEU A 52 3.92 6.96 6.90
C LEU A 52 2.89 5.97 7.42
N ILE A 53 3.20 5.33 8.55
CA ILE A 53 2.34 4.32 9.15
C ILE A 53 1.03 4.95 9.64
N GLN A 54 1.13 6.03 10.43
CA GLN A 54 -0.02 6.61 11.13
C GLN A 54 -0.90 7.52 10.26
N THR A 55 -0.34 8.17 9.24
CA THR A 55 -1.09 9.17 8.44
C THR A 55 -1.49 8.67 7.06
N ALA A 56 -0.72 7.74 6.48
CA ALA A 56 -0.96 7.26 5.12
C ALA A 56 -1.41 5.80 5.09
N ALA A 57 -0.72 4.88 5.76
CA ALA A 57 -1.03 3.46 5.67
C ALA A 57 -2.33 3.10 6.43
N HIS A 58 -2.35 3.22 7.76
CA HIS A 58 -3.52 2.81 8.57
C HIS A 58 -4.83 3.48 8.14
N PRO A 59 -4.91 4.83 8.00
CA PRO A 59 -6.19 5.47 7.68
C PRO A 59 -6.76 5.03 6.33
N ASN A 60 -5.91 4.80 5.33
CA ASN A 60 -6.36 4.34 4.02
C ASN A 60 -6.74 2.85 4.02
N LEU A 61 -6.01 2.00 4.74
CA LEU A 61 -6.36 0.58 4.93
C LEU A 61 -7.71 0.45 5.68
N GLU A 62 -7.90 1.17 6.78
CA GLU A 62 -9.18 1.16 7.52
C GLU A 62 -10.34 1.63 6.65
N LYS A 63 -10.14 2.71 5.87
CA LYS A 63 -11.14 3.23 4.93
C LYS A 63 -11.56 2.20 3.87
N LEU A 64 -10.65 1.30 3.49
CA LEU A 64 -10.91 0.24 2.51
C LEU A 64 -11.46 -1.05 3.15
N GLY A 65 -11.63 -1.08 4.48
CA GLY A 65 -12.23 -2.20 5.19
C GLY A 65 -11.24 -3.28 5.65
N TYR A 66 -9.94 -3.00 5.65
CA TYR A 66 -8.97 -3.89 6.29
C TYR A 66 -9.12 -3.81 7.81
N THR A 67 -9.25 -4.97 8.46
CA THR A 67 -9.38 -5.06 9.91
C THR A 67 -8.01 -5.09 10.59
N LYS A 68 -7.97 -4.83 11.90
CA LYS A 68 -6.71 -4.72 12.66
C LYS A 68 -5.90 -6.02 12.66
N ASP A 69 -6.56 -7.18 12.62
CA ASP A 69 -5.93 -8.49 12.52
C ASP A 69 -5.28 -8.76 11.16
N MET A 70 -5.64 -8.00 10.12
CA MET A 70 -5.03 -8.08 8.79
C MET A 70 -3.78 -7.20 8.66
N ILE A 71 -3.45 -6.35 9.63
CA ILE A 71 -2.39 -5.34 9.51
C ILE A 71 -1.33 -5.57 10.59
N PHE A 72 -0.08 -5.74 10.18
CA PHE A 72 1.07 -5.81 11.07
C PHE A 72 2.09 -4.72 10.71
N THR A 73 2.53 -3.96 11.71
CA THR A 73 3.47 -2.83 11.60
C THR A 73 4.64 -2.99 12.55
#